data_AF-A0A8X8CJD1-F1
#
_entry.id   AF-A0A8X8CJD1-F1
#
_cell.length_a   1.000
_cell.length_b   1.000
_cell.length_c   1.000
_cell.angle_alpha   90.00
_cell.angle_beta   90.00
_cell.angle_gamma   90.00
#
_symmetry.space_group_name_H-M   'P 1'
#
loop_
_entity.id
_entity.type
_entity.pdbx_description
1 polymer ?
#
loop_
_entity_poly.entity_id
_entity_poly.type
_entity_poly.pdbx_seq_one_letter_code
_entity_poly.pdbx_strand_id
1 'polypeptide(L)'
;MVFSSNPLSLSVPDPTFDTWLRDSGYLEILDKHTSSAAAAPSTTTTTTATGLFISFFSHALTLLSLFTLNPFSKLTTDDFSGPTLYWTRSFFADHGSYSFPSGFGQARLRVNENVKRYARNYASLFILFFVCTLYQMPLALIGMISSLVLWDIFKFCSDRWGWDRYPVIRQVMVRAAQCVTAVILICLNVQMALFCALGVSYSVMIMHAAFRKLTPAKQPSRSR
;
A
#
# COMPACT_ATOMS: atom_id res chain seq x y z
N MET A 1 17.27 25.78 4.32
CA MET A 1 17.59 26.69 3.20
C MET A 1 17.61 25.84 1.94
N VAL A 2 16.59 25.96 1.09
CA VAL A 2 16.53 25.23 -0.20
C VAL A 2 17.26 26.10 -1.21
N PHE A 3 18.41 25.64 -1.70
CA PHE A 3 19.12 26.33 -2.76
C PHE A 3 18.32 26.18 -4.06
N SER A 4 17.98 27.32 -4.69
CA SER A 4 17.44 27.35 -6.04
C SER A 4 18.46 26.71 -6.99
N SER A 5 18.03 25.74 -7.81
CA SER A 5 18.88 25.09 -8.81
C SER A 5 19.50 26.13 -9.74
N ASN A 6 20.79 26.00 -10.03
CA ASN A 6 21.52 26.90 -10.92
C ASN A 6 21.02 26.70 -12.37
N PRO A 7 20.46 27.72 -13.04
CA PRO A 7 19.93 27.59 -14.41
C PRO A 7 21.01 27.26 -15.45
N LEU A 8 22.30 27.34 -15.11
CA LEU A 8 23.45 27.01 -15.97
C LEU A 8 24.09 25.67 -15.63
N SER A 9 23.63 24.96 -14.59
CA SER A 9 24.14 23.61 -14.33
C SER A 9 23.51 22.62 -15.31
N LEU A 10 24.32 22.02 -16.18
CA LEU A 10 23.92 20.90 -17.04
C LEU A 10 23.59 19.61 -16.26
N SER A 11 23.74 19.62 -14.94
CA SER A 11 23.28 18.54 -14.07
C SER A 11 21.76 18.63 -13.92
N VAL A 12 21.07 17.63 -14.45
CA VAL A 12 19.66 17.40 -14.15
C VAL A 12 19.51 17.19 -12.64
N PRO A 13 18.65 17.94 -11.92
CA PRO A 13 18.40 17.70 -10.51
C PRO A 13 18.05 16.23 -10.24
N ASP A 14 18.57 15.65 -9.16
CA ASP A 14 18.33 14.26 -8.77
C ASP A 14 16.86 13.81 -8.86
N PRO A 15 15.85 14.58 -8.37
CA PRO A 15 14.45 14.16 -8.49
C PRO A 15 13.96 14.10 -9.95
N THR A 16 14.47 14.97 -10.82
CA THR A 16 14.13 14.97 -12.26
C THR A 16 14.84 13.86 -13.02
N PHE A 17 16.05 13.49 -12.61
CA PHE A 17 16.76 12.35 -13.19
C PHE A 17 16.10 11.03 -12.80
N ASP A 18 15.75 10.87 -11.52
CA ASP A 18 15.09 9.66 -11.01
C ASP A 18 13.69 9.46 -11.60
N THR A 19 12.96 10.54 -11.86
CA THR A 19 11.66 10.47 -12.56
C THR A 19 11.85 10.09 -14.02
N TRP A 20 12.83 10.67 -14.70
CA TRP A 20 13.17 10.30 -16.08
C TRP A 20 13.60 8.82 -16.21
N LEU A 21 14.40 8.29 -15.29
CA LEU A 21 14.80 6.88 -15.26
C LEU A 21 13.62 5.93 -15.08
N ARG A 22 12.65 6.31 -14.23
CA ARG A 22 11.41 5.58 -14.00
C ARG A 22 10.52 5.61 -15.25
N ASP A 23 10.33 6.78 -15.83
CA ASP A 23 9.43 6.97 -16.97
C ASP A 23 9.96 6.34 -18.26
N SER A 24 11.27 6.37 -18.45
CA SER A 24 11.94 5.75 -19.60
C SER A 24 12.07 4.22 -19.48
N GLY A 25 11.81 3.66 -18.29
CA GLY A 25 11.89 2.23 -18.03
C GLY A 25 13.30 1.66 -17.89
N TYR A 26 14.32 2.52 -17.82
CA TYR A 26 15.72 2.12 -17.68
C TYR A 26 15.97 1.31 -16.41
N LEU A 27 15.27 1.62 -15.31
CA LEU A 27 15.37 0.84 -14.06
C LEU A 27 14.98 -0.64 -14.25
N GLU A 28 14.05 -0.93 -15.16
CA GLU A 28 13.65 -2.33 -15.43
C GLU A 28 14.68 -3.05 -16.30
N ILE A 29 15.41 -2.33 -17.15
CA ILE A 29 16.44 -2.88 -18.04
C ILE A 29 17.72 -3.18 -17.26
N LEU A 30 18.14 -2.26 -16.39
CA LEU A 30 19.29 -2.43 -15.51
C LEU A 30 19.16 -3.66 -14.62
N ASP A 31 18.02 -3.83 -13.96
CA ASP A 31 17.78 -4.98 -13.09
C ASP A 31 17.79 -6.31 -13.86
N LYS A 32 17.19 -6.37 -15.06
CA LYS A 32 17.25 -7.56 -15.92
C LYS A 32 18.68 -7.96 -16.28
N HIS A 33 19.55 -6.99 -16.57
CA HIS A 33 20.95 -7.27 -16.91
C HIS A 33 21.72 -7.81 -15.71
N THR A 34 21.48 -7.26 -14.50
CA THR A 34 22.06 -7.75 -13.25
C THR A 34 21.59 -9.16 -12.91
N SER A 35 20.29 -9.44 -13.02
CA SER A 35 19.75 -10.78 -12.76
C SER A 35 20.23 -11.82 -13.78
N SER A 36 20.37 -11.44 -15.05
CA SER A 36 20.86 -12.34 -16.10
C SER A 36 22.36 -12.64 -15.96
N ALA A 37 23.16 -11.68 -15.49
CA ALA A 37 24.59 -11.88 -15.22
C ALA A 37 24.82 -12.83 -14.02
N ALA A 38 23.91 -12.85 -13.05
CA ALA A 38 23.96 -13.78 -11.91
C ALA A 38 23.55 -15.23 -12.27
N ALA A 39 22.98 -15.46 -13.46
CA ALA A 39 22.39 -16.74 -13.88
C ALA A 39 23.17 -17.46 -15.01
N ALA A 40 24.50 -17.28 -15.08
CA ALA A 40 25.32 -18.00 -16.05
C ALA A 40 25.19 -19.54 -15.87
N PRO A 41 24.88 -20.32 -16.94
CA PRO A 41 24.50 -21.72 -16.79
C PRO A 41 25.73 -22.64 -16.78
N SER A 42 25.80 -23.54 -15.79
CA SER A 42 26.55 -24.79 -15.88
C SER A 42 25.65 -25.89 -16.48
N THR A 43 26.10 -26.44 -17.59
CA THR A 43 25.42 -27.39 -18.47
C THR A 43 25.02 -28.68 -17.75
N THR A 44 23.76 -29.12 -17.82
CA THR A 44 23.36 -30.52 -18.18
C THR A 44 21.85 -30.72 -18.30
N THR A 45 21.50 -31.59 -19.24
CA THR A 45 20.18 -31.93 -19.79
C THR A 45 19.32 -32.82 -18.87
N THR A 46 18.58 -32.20 -17.95
CA THR A 46 17.44 -32.81 -17.23
C THR A 46 16.35 -31.76 -16.96
N THR A 47 16.18 -30.82 -17.89
CA THR A 47 16.10 -29.38 -17.59
C THR A 47 14.72 -28.71 -17.67
N THR A 48 13.66 -29.39 -18.11
CA THR A 48 12.36 -28.70 -18.36
C THR A 48 11.45 -28.64 -17.12
N ALA A 49 11.30 -29.75 -16.38
CA ALA A 49 10.46 -29.77 -15.18
C ALA A 49 11.14 -29.03 -14.01
N THR A 50 12.41 -29.34 -13.75
CA THR A 50 13.24 -28.66 -12.75
C THR A 50 13.40 -27.18 -13.03
N GLY A 51 13.57 -26.77 -14.30
CA GLY A 51 13.65 -25.35 -14.67
C GLY A 51 12.38 -24.57 -14.35
N LEU A 52 11.20 -25.16 -14.60
CA LEU A 52 9.92 -24.57 -14.19
C LEU A 52 9.81 -24.46 -12.67
N PHE A 53 10.10 -25.52 -11.92
CA PHE A 53 10.06 -25.49 -10.45
C PHE A 53 11.03 -24.46 -9.85
N ILE A 54 12.23 -24.33 -10.40
CA ILE A 54 13.22 -23.32 -9.98
C ILE A 54 12.69 -21.91 -10.25
N SER A 55 12.08 -21.68 -11.41
CA SER A 55 11.44 -20.39 -11.73
C SER A 55 10.27 -20.10 -10.79
N PHE A 56 9.34 -21.04 -10.61
CA PHE A 56 8.22 -20.85 -9.68
C PHE A 56 8.69 -20.59 -8.25
N PHE A 57 9.73 -21.30 -7.79
CA PHE A 57 10.31 -21.11 -6.48
C PHE A 57 10.97 -19.73 -6.34
N SER A 58 11.72 -19.27 -7.34
CA SER A 58 12.32 -17.92 -7.33
C SER A 58 11.26 -16.81 -7.31
N HIS A 59 10.16 -17.02 -8.04
CA HIS A 59 9.00 -16.14 -8.06
C HIS A 59 8.30 -16.11 -6.69
N ALA A 60 8.10 -17.28 -6.09
CA ALA A 60 7.50 -17.42 -4.76
C ALA A 60 8.38 -16.77 -3.68
N LEU A 61 9.70 -16.98 -3.72
CA LEU A 61 10.65 -16.29 -2.83
C LEU A 61 10.57 -14.78 -3.01
N THR A 62 10.49 -14.31 -4.25
CA THR A 62 10.38 -12.87 -4.55
C THR A 62 9.14 -12.27 -3.89
N LEU A 63 8.00 -12.94 -3.98
CA LEU A 63 6.78 -12.53 -3.26
C LEU A 63 6.93 -12.65 -1.74
N LEU A 64 7.58 -13.71 -1.24
CA LEU A 64 7.81 -13.90 0.19
C LEU A 64 8.68 -12.78 0.78
N SER A 65 9.64 -12.26 0.00
CA SER A 65 10.48 -11.12 0.41
C SER A 65 9.68 -9.83 0.64
N LEU A 66 8.48 -9.72 0.05
CA LEU A 66 7.62 -8.55 0.26
C LEU A 66 7.01 -8.52 1.65
N PHE A 67 6.92 -9.67 2.34
CA PHE A 67 6.48 -9.71 3.74
C PHE A 67 7.50 -9.09 4.71
N THR A 68 8.78 -9.03 4.34
CA THR A 68 9.82 -8.37 5.16
C THR A 68 10.00 -6.89 4.82
N LEU A 69 9.32 -6.39 3.78
CA LEU A 69 9.34 -4.99 3.39
C LEU A 69 8.37 -4.17 4.25
N ASN A 70 8.77 -2.96 4.63
CA ASN A 70 7.84 -1.92 5.05
C ASN A 70 7.39 -1.07 3.82
N PRO A 71 6.21 -1.33 3.23
CA PRO A 71 5.73 -0.62 2.03
C PRO A 71 5.40 0.85 2.30
N PHE A 72 5.23 1.24 3.56
CA PHE A 72 4.86 2.59 3.97
C PHE A 72 6.05 3.47 4.35
N SER A 73 7.27 2.93 4.27
CA SER A 73 8.50 3.64 4.67
C SER A 73 8.77 4.95 3.91
N LYS A 74 8.20 5.10 2.70
CA LYS A 74 8.38 6.28 1.84
C LYS A 74 7.10 7.12 1.66
N LEU A 75 6.01 6.78 2.35
CA LEU A 75 4.76 7.52 2.25
C LEU A 75 4.85 8.82 3.05
N THR A 76 4.47 9.93 2.43
CA THR A 76 4.28 11.22 3.10
C THR A 76 2.81 11.62 3.06
N THR A 77 2.43 12.62 3.85
CA THR A 77 1.06 13.17 3.86
C THR A 77 0.68 13.79 2.51
N ASP A 78 1.66 14.27 1.75
CA ASP A 78 1.46 14.88 0.43
C ASP A 78 0.96 13.86 -0.61
N ASP A 79 1.27 12.58 -0.44
CA ASP A 79 0.80 11.51 -1.33
C ASP A 79 -0.71 11.28 -1.23
N PHE A 80 -1.34 11.74 -0.14
CA PHE A 80 -2.79 11.67 0.04
C PHE A 80 -3.51 12.96 -0.39
N SER A 81 -2.81 14.09 -0.44
CA SER A 81 -3.41 15.39 -0.78
C SER A 81 -3.54 15.64 -2.29
N GLY A 82 -2.81 14.87 -3.11
CA GLY A 82 -2.87 14.95 -4.57
C GLY A 82 -4.21 14.51 -5.20
N PRO A 83 -4.42 14.82 -6.49
CA PRO A 83 -5.60 14.38 -7.24
C PRO A 83 -5.61 12.85 -7.37
N THR A 84 -6.78 12.22 -7.23
CA THR A 84 -6.91 10.77 -7.42
C THR A 84 -6.70 10.39 -8.88
N LEU A 85 -5.79 9.44 -9.12
CA LEU A 85 -5.62 8.82 -10.43
C LEU A 85 -6.84 7.96 -10.79
N TYR A 86 -7.32 8.08 -12.03
CA TYR A 86 -8.49 7.38 -12.53
C TYR A 86 -8.38 5.85 -12.38
N TRP A 87 -9.42 5.23 -11.83
CA TRP A 87 -9.46 3.79 -11.53
C TRP A 87 -9.31 2.90 -12.75
N THR A 88 -10.08 3.14 -13.80
CA THR A 88 -10.10 2.28 -14.99
C THR A 88 -8.83 2.43 -15.82
N ARG A 89 -8.44 3.66 -16.15
CA ARG A 89 -7.33 3.92 -17.07
C ARG A 89 -5.95 3.86 -16.41
N SER A 90 -5.85 4.27 -15.14
CA SER A 90 -4.56 4.39 -14.46
C SER A 90 -4.34 3.34 -13.40
N PHE A 91 -5.36 2.91 -12.66
CA PHE A 91 -5.18 1.92 -11.61
C PHE A 91 -5.27 0.50 -12.17
N PHE A 92 -6.36 0.11 -12.82
CA PHE A 92 -6.47 -1.20 -13.45
C PHE A 92 -5.64 -1.28 -14.75
N ALA A 93 -5.70 -0.28 -15.62
CA ALA A 93 -4.89 -0.15 -16.85
C ALA A 93 -4.83 -1.39 -17.77
N ASP A 94 -4.21 -1.24 -18.94
CA ASP A 94 -4.11 -2.32 -19.91
C ASP A 94 -3.13 -3.42 -19.45
N HIS A 95 -3.34 -4.65 -19.92
CA HIS A 95 -2.52 -5.83 -19.60
C HIS A 95 -1.01 -5.61 -19.77
N GLY A 96 -0.61 -4.76 -20.73
CA GLY A 96 0.81 -4.41 -20.96
C GLY A 96 1.48 -3.65 -19.81
N SER A 97 0.71 -3.09 -18.87
CA SER A 97 1.21 -2.34 -17.70
C SER A 97 1.66 -3.23 -16.55
N TYR A 98 1.38 -4.54 -16.64
CA TYR A 98 1.79 -5.52 -15.63
C TYR A 98 2.93 -6.38 -16.14
N SER A 99 3.85 -6.74 -15.26
CA SER A 99 4.80 -7.83 -15.48
C SER A 99 5.27 -8.42 -14.16
N PHE A 100 5.70 -9.67 -14.21
CA PHE A 100 6.35 -10.29 -13.05
C PHE A 100 7.70 -9.59 -12.77
N PRO A 101 8.04 -9.31 -11.50
CA PRO A 101 9.33 -8.71 -11.16
C PRO A 101 10.50 -9.68 -11.42
N SER A 102 11.60 -9.20 -11.98
CA SER A 102 12.80 -10.00 -12.25
C SER A 102 13.54 -10.46 -10.99
N GLY A 103 13.33 -9.78 -9.86
CA GLY A 103 13.92 -10.18 -8.59
C GLY A 103 13.46 -9.32 -7.40
N PHE A 104 14.05 -9.60 -6.24
CA PHE A 104 13.72 -8.96 -4.96
C PHE A 104 13.86 -7.44 -5.00
N GLY A 105 14.97 -6.92 -5.53
CA GLY A 105 15.25 -5.48 -5.60
C GLY A 105 14.17 -4.74 -6.39
N GLN A 106 13.86 -5.22 -7.59
CA GLN A 106 12.81 -4.65 -8.42
C GLN A 106 11.42 -4.76 -7.81
N ALA A 107 11.05 -5.90 -7.22
CA ALA A 107 9.76 -6.06 -6.55
C ALA A 107 9.58 -5.03 -5.43
N ARG A 108 10.61 -4.83 -4.60
CA ARG A 108 10.60 -3.84 -3.51
C ARG A 108 10.53 -2.40 -4.02
N LEU A 109 11.24 -2.08 -5.11
CA LEU A 109 11.17 -0.76 -5.75
C LEU A 109 9.78 -0.48 -6.32
N ARG A 110 9.19 -1.45 -7.03
CA ARG A 110 7.83 -1.37 -7.57
C ARG A 110 6.80 -1.16 -6.48
N VAL A 111 6.88 -1.91 -5.38
CA VAL A 111 5.96 -1.74 -4.25
C VAL A 111 6.06 -0.33 -3.67
N ASN A 112 7.26 0.12 -3.29
CA ASN A 112 7.42 1.43 -2.66
C ASN A 112 6.90 2.58 -3.55
N GLU A 113 7.17 2.51 -4.85
CA GLU A 113 6.76 3.57 -5.77
C GLU A 113 5.26 3.51 -6.10
N ASN A 114 4.72 2.32 -6.34
CA ASN A 114 3.31 2.18 -6.68
C ASN A 114 2.40 2.44 -5.47
N VAL A 115 2.81 2.04 -4.26
CA VAL A 115 2.08 2.36 -3.03
C VAL A 115 2.03 3.87 -2.81
N LYS A 116 3.12 4.58 -3.08
CA LYS A 116 3.15 6.04 -3.08
C LYS A 116 2.22 6.64 -4.14
N ARG A 117 2.40 6.25 -5.41
CA ARG A 117 1.64 6.77 -6.55
C ARG A 117 0.14 6.53 -6.43
N TYR A 118 -0.29 5.41 -5.87
CA TYR A 118 -1.70 5.03 -5.76
C TYR A 118 -2.23 5.02 -4.32
N ALA A 119 -1.58 5.73 -3.38
CA ALA A 119 -1.91 5.72 -1.96
C ALA A 119 -3.41 5.91 -1.69
N ARG A 120 -4.04 6.87 -2.37
CA ARG A 120 -5.47 7.19 -2.22
C ARG A 120 -6.40 6.10 -2.78
N ASN A 121 -6.00 5.43 -3.86
CA ASN A 121 -6.77 4.30 -4.43
C ASN A 121 -6.69 3.09 -3.51
N TYR A 122 -5.51 2.81 -2.93
CA TYR A 122 -5.36 1.75 -1.94
C TYR A 122 -6.12 2.04 -0.64
N ALA A 123 -6.12 3.28 -0.16
CA ALA A 123 -6.93 3.69 0.99
C ALA A 123 -8.43 3.49 0.70
N SER A 124 -8.88 3.86 -0.51
CA SER A 124 -10.27 3.67 -0.92
C SER A 124 -10.65 2.20 -1.05
N LEU A 125 -9.76 1.35 -1.59
CA LEU A 125 -9.96 -0.12 -1.61
C LEU A 125 -10.03 -0.71 -0.20
N PHE A 126 -9.17 -0.25 0.72
CA PHE A 126 -9.23 -0.69 2.11
C PHE A 126 -10.57 -0.33 2.75
N ILE A 127 -11.05 0.90 2.56
CA ILE A 127 -12.35 1.34 3.07
C ILE A 127 -13.48 0.49 2.46
N LEU A 128 -13.44 0.26 1.14
CA LEU A 128 -14.44 -0.57 0.46
C LEU A 128 -14.48 -1.98 1.04
N PHE A 129 -13.33 -2.65 1.14
CA PHE A 129 -13.25 -3.99 1.73
C PHE A 129 -13.68 -4.00 3.19
N PHE A 130 -13.30 -2.98 3.97
CA PHE A 130 -13.72 -2.84 5.36
C PHE A 130 -15.23 -2.73 5.50
N VAL A 131 -15.89 -1.89 4.68
CA VAL A 131 -17.36 -1.78 4.67
C VAL A 131 -18.01 -3.08 4.21
N CYS A 132 -17.48 -3.75 3.18
CA CYS A 132 -17.97 -5.05 2.74
C CYS A 132 -17.85 -6.13 3.83
N THR A 133 -16.71 -6.19 4.53
CA THR A 133 -16.51 -7.13 5.65
C THR A 133 -17.44 -6.81 6.81
N LEU A 134 -17.62 -5.54 7.16
CA LEU A 134 -18.59 -5.10 8.16
C LEU A 134 -20.02 -5.52 7.79
N TYR A 135 -20.39 -5.40 6.51
CA TYR A 135 -21.71 -5.84 6.03
C TYR A 135 -21.91 -7.35 6.18
N GLN A 136 -20.88 -8.16 5.94
CA GLN A 136 -20.92 -9.61 6.13
C GLN A 136 -20.92 -10.04 7.61
N MET A 137 -20.45 -9.17 8.52
CA MET A 137 -20.33 -9.43 9.96
C MET A 137 -21.25 -8.48 10.76
N PRO A 138 -22.55 -8.77 10.88
CA PRO A 138 -23.51 -7.86 11.50
C PRO A 138 -23.22 -7.56 12.97
N LEU A 139 -22.65 -8.53 13.71
CA LEU A 139 -22.20 -8.32 15.09
C LEU A 139 -21.09 -7.26 15.19
N ALA A 140 -20.10 -7.31 14.28
CA ALA A 140 -19.02 -6.33 14.23
C ALA A 140 -19.55 -4.94 13.85
N LEU A 141 -20.55 -4.88 12.95
CA LEU A 141 -21.23 -3.64 12.60
C LEU A 141 -21.95 -3.04 13.81
N ILE A 142 -22.68 -3.84 14.59
CA ILE A 142 -23.31 -3.38 15.84
C ILE A 142 -22.23 -2.92 16.84
N GLY A 143 -21.09 -3.59 16.91
CA GLY A 143 -19.97 -3.19 17.77
C GLY A 143 -19.37 -1.84 17.39
N MET A 144 -19.19 -1.61 16.10
CA MET A 144 -18.74 -0.30 15.59
C MET A 144 -19.76 0.79 15.88
N ILE A 145 -21.05 0.57 15.60
CA ILE A 145 -22.09 1.56 15.87
C ILE A 145 -22.25 1.84 17.37
N SER A 146 -22.29 0.81 18.20
CA SER A 146 -22.42 0.95 19.67
C SER A 146 -21.25 1.71 20.29
N SER A 147 -20.02 1.49 19.80
CA SER A 147 -18.86 2.27 20.25
C SER A 147 -18.95 3.75 19.84
N LEU A 148 -19.42 4.07 18.64
CA LEU A 148 -19.65 5.46 18.23
C LEU A 148 -20.70 6.14 19.12
N VAL A 149 -21.84 5.47 19.33
CA VAL A 149 -22.92 5.98 20.20
C VAL A 149 -22.43 6.16 21.64
N LEU A 150 -21.62 5.23 22.15
CA LEU A 150 -21.02 5.35 23.48
C LEU A 150 -20.15 6.61 23.60
N TRP A 151 -19.32 6.91 22.59
CA TRP A 151 -18.48 8.10 22.59
C TRP A 151 -19.27 9.40 22.43
N ASP A 152 -20.36 9.38 21.66
CA ASP A 152 -21.27 10.53 21.56
C ASP A 152 -21.97 10.82 22.89
N ILE A 153 -22.47 9.78 23.57
CA ILE A 153 -23.06 9.91 24.92
C ILE A 153 -22.00 10.40 25.91
N PHE A 154 -20.79 9.85 25.85
CA PHE A 154 -19.68 10.26 26.72
C PHE A 154 -19.33 11.74 26.54
N LYS A 155 -19.26 12.21 25.28
CA LYS A 155 -19.02 13.62 24.95
C LYS A 155 -20.15 14.50 25.51
N PHE A 156 -21.40 14.11 25.29
CA PHE A 156 -22.55 14.84 25.83
C PHE A 156 -22.52 14.94 27.36
N CYS A 157 -22.19 13.85 28.07
CA CYS A 157 -22.05 13.85 29.52
C CYS A 157 -20.87 14.74 29.98
N SER A 158 -19.74 14.69 29.29
CA SER A 158 -18.57 15.52 29.56
C SER A 158 -18.91 17.01 29.44
N ASP A 159 -19.61 17.39 28.38
CA ASP A 159 -20.02 18.78 28.11
C ASP A 159 -21.07 19.23 29.15
N ARG A 160 -22.03 18.36 29.50
CA ARG A 160 -23.10 18.67 30.45
C ARG A 160 -22.59 18.89 31.88
N TRP A 161 -21.62 18.10 32.33
CA TRP A 161 -21.05 18.20 33.69
C TRP A 161 -19.81 19.09 33.79
N GLY A 162 -19.30 19.62 32.67
CA GLY A 162 -18.13 20.50 32.68
C GLY A 162 -16.85 19.84 33.22
N TRP A 163 -16.63 18.57 32.90
CA TRP A 163 -15.49 17.79 33.39
C TRP A 163 -14.12 18.37 33.00
N ASP A 164 -14.08 19.33 32.07
CA ASP A 164 -12.87 20.09 31.72
C ASP A 164 -12.26 20.85 32.91
N ARG A 165 -13.07 21.16 33.94
CA ARG A 165 -12.58 21.84 35.15
C ARG A 165 -11.76 20.93 36.07
N TYR A 166 -11.87 19.61 35.91
CA TYR A 166 -11.22 18.61 36.77
C TYR A 166 -10.42 17.61 35.93
N PRO A 167 -9.11 17.86 35.70
CA PRO A 167 -8.32 17.08 34.75
C PRO A 167 -8.18 15.60 35.15
N VAL A 168 -8.10 15.30 36.45
CA VAL A 168 -7.99 13.92 36.96
C VAL A 168 -9.26 13.12 36.70
N ILE A 169 -10.44 13.70 37.00
CA ILE A 169 -11.73 13.02 36.81
C ILE A 169 -11.96 12.75 35.32
N ARG A 170 -11.68 13.74 34.47
CA ARG A 170 -11.75 13.60 33.01
C ARG A 170 -10.87 12.46 32.51
N GLN A 171 -9.63 12.37 33.00
CA GLN A 171 -8.70 11.31 32.59
C GLN A 171 -9.19 9.92 33.04
N VAL A 172 -9.68 9.78 34.28
CA VAL A 172 -10.26 8.52 34.78
C VAL A 172 -11.48 8.10 33.95
N MET A 173 -12.36 9.04 33.62
CA MET A 173 -13.55 8.77 32.81
C MET A 173 -13.21 8.38 31.37
N VAL A 174 -12.24 9.05 30.73
CA VAL A 174 -11.75 8.67 29.41
C VAL A 174 -11.14 7.26 29.44
N ARG A 175 -10.37 6.90 30.47
CA ARG A 175 -9.82 5.55 30.63
C ARG A 175 -10.91 4.50 30.83
N ALA A 176 -11.91 4.79 31.64
CA ALA A 176 -13.06 3.90 31.82
C ALA A 176 -13.83 3.70 30.51
N ALA A 177 -14.12 4.78 29.76
CA ALA A 177 -14.77 4.72 28.46
C ALA A 177 -13.93 3.94 27.42
N GLN A 178 -12.60 4.08 27.43
CA GLN A 178 -11.70 3.28 26.62
C GLN A 178 -11.79 1.78 26.97
N CYS A 179 -11.82 1.42 28.26
CA CYS A 179 -12.00 0.03 28.69
C CYS A 179 -13.35 -0.54 28.23
N VAL A 180 -14.44 0.20 28.41
CA VAL A 180 -15.79 -0.23 27.96
C VAL A 180 -15.80 -0.40 26.43
N THR A 181 -15.22 0.55 25.70
CA THR A 181 -15.08 0.46 24.24
C THR A 181 -14.30 -0.79 23.84
N ALA A 182 -13.17 -1.07 24.49
CA ALA A 182 -12.37 -2.25 24.19
C ALA A 182 -13.15 -3.56 24.43
N VAL A 183 -13.91 -3.66 25.53
CA VAL A 183 -14.76 -4.81 25.82
C VAL A 183 -15.83 -4.99 24.73
N ILE A 184 -16.52 -3.90 24.33
CA ILE A 184 -17.51 -3.93 23.24
C ILE A 184 -16.89 -4.44 21.94
N LEU A 185 -15.72 -3.89 21.55
CA LEU A 185 -15.04 -4.27 20.31
C LEU A 185 -14.57 -5.73 20.31
N ILE A 186 -14.15 -6.26 21.47
CA ILE A 186 -13.73 -7.66 21.63
C ILE A 186 -14.95 -8.58 21.61
N CYS A 187 -15.96 -8.33 22.43
CA CYS A 187 -17.16 -9.17 22.53
C CYS A 187 -17.94 -9.26 21.21
N LEU A 188 -17.91 -8.18 20.41
CA LEU A 188 -18.61 -8.10 19.14
C LEU A 188 -17.72 -8.47 17.94
N ASN A 189 -16.54 -9.05 18.19
CA ASN A 189 -15.62 -9.56 17.17
C ASN A 189 -15.21 -8.54 16.09
N VAL A 190 -15.20 -7.24 16.42
CA VAL A 190 -14.79 -6.18 15.48
C VAL A 190 -13.35 -6.38 15.01
N GLN A 191 -12.50 -6.94 15.88
CA GLN A 191 -11.12 -7.28 15.57
C GLN A 191 -11.03 -8.23 14.36
N MET A 192 -11.89 -9.25 14.29
CA MET A 192 -11.88 -10.20 13.17
C MET A 192 -12.26 -9.54 11.85
N ALA A 193 -13.24 -8.64 11.87
CA ALA A 193 -13.61 -7.84 10.70
C ALA A 193 -12.44 -6.96 10.24
N LEU A 194 -11.75 -6.31 11.18
CA LEU A 194 -10.58 -5.49 10.90
C LEU A 194 -9.42 -6.32 10.32
N PHE A 195 -9.10 -7.47 10.92
CA PHE A 195 -8.04 -8.36 10.44
C PHE A 195 -8.34 -8.92 9.05
N CYS A 196 -9.59 -9.29 8.77
CA CYS A 196 -10.00 -9.77 7.46
C CYS A 196 -9.86 -8.66 6.41
N ALA A 197 -10.40 -7.47 6.68
CA ALA A 197 -10.30 -6.33 5.78
C ALA A 197 -8.85 -5.92 5.53
N LEU A 198 -8.02 -5.86 6.59
CA LEU A 198 -6.59 -5.56 6.48
C LEU A 198 -5.86 -6.63 5.67
N GLY A 199 -6.08 -7.91 5.94
CA GLY A 199 -5.41 -9.02 5.24
C GLY A 199 -5.72 -9.03 3.75
N VAL A 200 -7.00 -8.88 3.38
CA VAL A 200 -7.43 -8.86 1.97
C VAL A 200 -6.91 -7.60 1.27
N SER A 201 -7.12 -6.42 1.85
CA SER A 201 -6.67 -5.15 1.25
C SER A 201 -5.15 -5.08 1.11
N TYR A 202 -4.40 -5.56 2.11
CA TYR A 202 -2.95 -5.62 2.07
C TYR A 202 -2.46 -6.57 0.97
N SER A 203 -3.08 -7.75 0.85
CA SER A 203 -2.74 -8.73 -0.20
C SER A 203 -2.99 -8.19 -1.60
N VAL A 204 -4.13 -7.52 -1.81
CA VAL A 204 -4.45 -6.86 -3.08
C VAL A 204 -3.47 -5.73 -3.36
N MET A 205 -3.16 -4.91 -2.36
CA MET A 205 -2.24 -3.78 -2.50
C MET A 205 -0.83 -4.25 -2.86
N ILE A 206 -0.27 -5.21 -2.13
CA ILE A 206 1.09 -5.69 -2.36
C ILE A 206 1.21 -6.38 -3.73
N MET A 207 0.21 -7.17 -4.11
CA MET A 207 0.21 -7.87 -5.38
C MET A 207 0.06 -6.90 -6.57
N HIS A 208 -0.87 -5.95 -6.47
CA HIS A 208 -1.03 -4.91 -7.48
C HIS A 208 0.23 -4.05 -7.59
N ALA A 209 0.83 -3.65 -6.47
CA ALA A 209 2.01 -2.79 -6.45
C ALA A 209 3.27 -3.48 -6.98
N ALA A 210 3.45 -4.78 -6.72
CA ALA A 210 4.60 -5.55 -7.16
C ALA A 210 4.56 -5.88 -8.67
N PHE A 211 3.36 -6.19 -9.20
CA PHE A 211 3.20 -6.55 -10.61
C PHE A 211 3.06 -5.35 -11.54
N ARG A 212 2.69 -4.17 -11.02
CA ARG A 212 2.59 -2.98 -11.84
C ARG A 212 3.97 -2.41 -12.16
N LYS A 213 4.23 -2.18 -13.44
CA LYS A 213 5.49 -1.59 -13.92
C LYS A 213 5.64 -0.14 -13.43
N LEU A 214 6.88 0.31 -13.31
CA LEU A 214 7.18 1.69 -12.94
C LEU A 214 6.92 2.68 -14.09
N THR A 215 7.02 2.17 -15.32
CA THR A 215 6.81 2.94 -16.53
C THR A 215 5.34 3.36 -16.67
N PRO A 216 5.07 4.64 -16.99
CA PRO A 216 3.72 5.08 -17.32
C PRO A 216 3.23 4.33 -18.57
N ALA A 217 1.93 4.03 -18.61
CA ALA A 217 1.31 3.42 -19.78
C ALA A 217 1.56 4.30 -21.01
N LYS A 218 2.16 3.72 -22.06
CA LYS A 218 2.45 4.41 -23.31
C LYS A 218 1.13 5.01 -23.81
N GLN A 219 1.02 6.34 -23.88
CA GLN A 219 -0.15 6.94 -24.50
C GLN A 219 -0.21 6.41 -25.95
N PRO A 220 -1.38 5.95 -26.44
CA PRO A 220 -1.50 5.60 -27.83
C PRO A 220 -1.08 6.81 -28.64
N SER A 221 -0.09 6.63 -29.51
CA SER A 221 0.38 7.66 -30.41
C SER A 221 -0.85 8.22 -31.12
N ARG A 222 -1.15 9.49 -30.87
CA ARG A 222 -2.21 10.20 -31.58
C ARG A 222 -1.77 10.18 -33.05
N SER A 223 -2.27 9.21 -33.81
CA SER A 223 -2.08 9.14 -35.25
C SER A 223 -2.67 10.44 -35.79
N ARG A 224 -1.79 11.27 -36.34
CA ARG A 224 -2.11 12.58 -36.89
C ARG A 224 -2.59 12.40 -38.32
#